data_AF-A0A1X7N2N4-F1
#
_entry.id   AF-A0A1X7N2N4-F1
#
_cell.length_a   1.000
_cell.length_b   1.000
_cell.length_c   1.000
_cell.angle_alpha   90.00
_cell.angle_beta   90.00
_cell.angle_gamma   90.00
#
_symmetry.space_group_name_H-M   'P 1'
#
loop_
_entity.id
_entity.type
_entity.pdbx_description
1 polymer ?
#
loop_
_entity_poly.entity_id
_entity_poly.type
_entity_poly.pdbx_seq_one_letter_code
_entity_poly.pdbx_strand_id
1 'polypeptide(L)'
;MRDAGVSDAAGSAALTVERDLAAWVEAETGGTIADWHQISGGNRARSWAVKLNGAASVYLRYQAPRLPSAEPYTVWREAEIYRALNGSDVVAPRLLGVHDRHQAIITELKPGRADFRSLRDDREKQAIAFDFVAALAAIHRIDLAQSPIPGFRPGMSMSDCVRAELDVWAAMYSEVAQPDPLTEFALDWLYGNLPDPDERPVLVHGDAGPGNFLFDGGRMTGLIDWELAHAGDPMEDLAWFSMRSVMEPVPDFIACVRQYEKLARRSVDLQRILYHRVFVSARVVIIRHRNVTGLPGNSIVSRALNRRLLVDALAEAMQTDLPKLPPLNVEETAQGEFYDGVIQSLRDDVADVSMDASVRSAAKNNAKVIKYLREVDRLGPMVETNERAALQTALGEPVENVAIGRAQLLAKLRGKDIPFGAALSYFHNIVTRDNQMAALASGGLASRHLPDLSKLRSAT
;
A
#
# COMPACT_ATOMS: atom_id res chain seq x y z
N MET A 1 -38.93 -0.49 12.41
CA MET A 1 -38.93 -1.53 11.36
C MET A 1 -37.99 -1.07 10.26
N ARG A 2 -36.71 -1.45 10.34
CA ARG A 2 -35.68 -1.18 9.32
C ARG A 2 -35.10 -2.54 8.92
N ASP A 3 -35.01 -2.78 7.62
CA ASP A 3 -34.16 -3.73 6.88
C ASP A 3 -33.61 -4.98 7.61
N ALA A 4 -34.47 -5.93 7.95
CA ALA A 4 -34.05 -7.31 8.20
C ALA A 4 -33.88 -8.13 6.90
N GLY A 5 -34.55 -7.74 5.80
CA GLY A 5 -34.63 -8.54 4.57
C GLY A 5 -33.40 -8.50 3.65
N VAL A 6 -32.61 -7.42 3.67
CA VAL A 6 -31.40 -7.28 2.82
C VAL A 6 -30.21 -8.02 3.43
N SER A 7 -30.14 -8.09 4.76
CA SER A 7 -29.11 -8.82 5.52
C SER A 7 -29.19 -10.33 5.29
N ASP A 8 -30.40 -10.91 5.36
CA ASP A 8 -30.60 -12.35 5.20
C ASP A 8 -30.33 -12.84 3.78
N ALA A 9 -30.67 -12.04 2.76
CA ALA A 9 -30.39 -12.37 1.35
C ALA A 9 -28.89 -12.31 1.03
N ALA A 10 -28.17 -11.30 1.55
CA ALA A 10 -26.72 -11.18 1.36
C ALA A 10 -25.95 -12.27 2.11
N GLY A 11 -26.38 -12.60 3.34
CA GLY A 11 -25.83 -13.73 4.11
C GLY A 11 -26.08 -15.08 3.45
N SER A 12 -27.29 -15.30 2.92
CA SER A 12 -27.66 -16.51 2.18
C SER A 12 -26.87 -16.66 0.87
N ALA A 13 -26.69 -15.59 0.11
CA ALA A 13 -25.89 -15.59 -1.12
C ALA A 13 -24.40 -15.83 -0.84
N ALA A 14 -23.83 -15.23 0.21
CA ALA A 14 -22.44 -15.45 0.62
C ALA A 14 -22.20 -16.92 1.03
N LEU A 15 -23.13 -17.50 1.79
CA LEU A 15 -23.11 -18.92 2.17
C LEU A 15 -23.24 -19.85 0.96
N THR A 16 -23.97 -19.44 -0.08
CA THR A 16 -24.11 -20.21 -1.32
C THR A 16 -22.78 -20.25 -2.08
N VAL A 17 -22.12 -19.09 -2.24
CA VAL A 17 -20.82 -19.04 -2.92
C VAL A 17 -19.74 -19.82 -2.18
N GLU A 18 -19.69 -19.75 -0.85
CA GLU A 18 -18.69 -20.53 -0.10
C GLU A 18 -18.90 -22.05 -0.24
N ARG A 19 -20.15 -22.52 -0.32
CA ARG A 19 -20.45 -23.92 -0.62
C ARG A 19 -20.00 -24.31 -2.03
N ASP A 20 -20.25 -23.46 -3.01
CA ASP A 20 -19.81 -23.68 -4.40
C ASP A 20 -18.28 -23.73 -4.48
N LEU A 21 -17.58 -22.83 -3.77
CA LEU A 21 -16.12 -22.82 -3.68
C LEU A 21 -15.58 -24.08 -2.98
N ALA A 22 -16.21 -24.52 -1.89
CA ALA A 22 -15.81 -25.74 -1.18
C ALA A 22 -15.95 -26.98 -2.08
N ALA A 23 -17.09 -27.12 -2.76
CA ALA A 23 -17.30 -28.21 -3.72
C ALA A 23 -16.30 -28.18 -4.87
N TRP A 24 -15.96 -26.98 -5.37
CA TRP A 24 -14.94 -26.81 -6.40
C TRP A 24 -13.55 -27.22 -5.89
N VAL A 25 -13.16 -26.85 -4.66
CA VAL A 25 -11.87 -27.25 -4.07
C VAL A 25 -11.75 -28.77 -3.99
N GLU A 26 -12.78 -29.48 -3.53
CA GLU A 26 -12.78 -30.94 -3.47
C GLU A 26 -12.66 -31.58 -4.86
N ALA A 27 -13.40 -31.05 -5.84
CA ALA A 27 -13.35 -31.53 -7.22
C ALA A 27 -11.98 -31.32 -7.88
N GLU A 28 -11.37 -30.15 -7.70
CA GLU A 28 -10.07 -29.78 -8.29
C GLU A 28 -8.91 -30.57 -7.66
N THR A 29 -8.99 -30.82 -6.35
CA THR A 29 -7.89 -31.48 -5.61
C THR A 29 -8.05 -32.99 -5.49
N GLY A 30 -9.26 -33.52 -5.67
CA GLY A 30 -9.60 -34.92 -5.42
C GLY A 30 -9.62 -35.32 -3.94
N GLY A 31 -9.45 -34.36 -3.01
CA GLY A 31 -9.50 -34.57 -1.57
C GLY A 31 -10.84 -34.13 -0.96
N THR A 32 -11.08 -34.52 0.30
CA THR A 32 -12.25 -34.09 1.07
C THR A 32 -11.85 -33.08 2.13
N ILE A 33 -12.60 -31.99 2.29
CA ILE A 33 -12.28 -30.91 3.23
C ILE A 33 -12.42 -31.42 4.68
N ALA A 34 -11.30 -31.38 5.40
CA ALA A 34 -11.23 -31.70 6.82
C ALA A 34 -11.35 -30.46 7.71
N ASP A 35 -10.82 -29.33 7.24
CA ASP A 35 -10.83 -28.05 7.95
C ASP A 35 -10.78 -26.88 6.95
N TRP A 36 -11.49 -25.81 7.26
CA TRP A 36 -11.67 -24.63 6.40
C TRP A 36 -11.46 -23.37 7.23
N HIS A 37 -10.21 -22.93 7.31
CA HIS A 37 -9.83 -21.82 8.20
C HIS A 37 -9.63 -20.54 7.40
N GLN A 38 -10.45 -19.52 7.70
CA GLN A 38 -10.29 -18.21 7.08
C GLN A 38 -9.03 -17.52 7.60
N ILE A 39 -8.15 -17.14 6.69
CA ILE A 39 -6.99 -16.32 7.00
C ILE A 39 -7.47 -14.86 7.05
N SER A 40 -7.35 -14.24 8.22
CA SER A 40 -7.67 -12.83 8.43
C SER A 40 -6.65 -11.93 7.73
N GLY A 41 -7.12 -10.91 7.01
CA GLY A 41 -6.27 -9.99 6.26
C GLY A 41 -6.75 -9.86 4.83
N GLY A 42 -6.62 -8.66 4.25
CA GLY A 42 -7.11 -8.36 2.92
C GLY A 42 -8.38 -7.49 2.92
N ASN A 43 -8.32 -6.36 2.22
CA ASN A 43 -9.46 -5.45 2.06
C ASN A 43 -10.32 -5.79 0.81
N ARG A 44 -9.81 -6.66 -0.07
CA ARG A 44 -10.37 -6.93 -1.42
C ARG A 44 -10.82 -8.37 -1.60
N ALA A 45 -9.95 -9.32 -1.26
CA ALA A 45 -10.22 -10.74 -1.33
C ALA A 45 -10.36 -11.34 0.08
N ARG A 46 -11.07 -12.46 0.14
CA ARG A 46 -11.10 -13.38 1.28
C ARG A 46 -10.25 -14.58 0.94
N SER A 47 -9.56 -15.11 1.95
CA SER A 47 -8.65 -16.23 1.77
C SER A 47 -8.81 -17.28 2.85
N TRP A 48 -8.55 -18.54 2.49
CA TRP A 48 -8.65 -19.68 3.40
C TRP A 48 -7.46 -20.61 3.25
N ALA A 49 -7.00 -21.14 4.38
CA ALA A 49 -6.21 -22.36 4.41
C ALA A 49 -7.18 -23.54 4.52
N VAL A 50 -7.13 -24.44 3.53
CA VAL A 50 -8.03 -25.58 3.44
C VAL A 50 -7.23 -26.86 3.67
N LYS A 51 -7.54 -27.58 4.75
CA LYS A 51 -6.95 -28.91 5.01
C LYS A 51 -7.79 -29.97 4.34
N LEU A 52 -7.13 -30.89 3.65
CA LEU A 52 -7.78 -31.95 2.87
C LEU A 52 -7.35 -33.33 3.38
N ASN A 53 -8.29 -34.27 3.37
CA ASN A 53 -8.03 -35.70 3.52
C ASN A 53 -7.83 -36.31 2.12
N GLY A 54 -6.79 -37.13 1.95
CA GLY A 54 -6.49 -37.77 0.66
C GLY A 54 -5.79 -36.88 -0.37
N ALA A 55 -5.53 -35.60 -0.05
CA ALA A 55 -4.78 -34.65 -0.88
C ALA A 55 -3.95 -33.68 -0.01
N ALA A 56 -3.04 -32.93 -0.62
CA ALA A 56 -2.28 -31.89 0.08
C ALA A 56 -3.18 -30.68 0.39
N SER A 57 -2.98 -30.04 1.56
CA SER A 57 -3.67 -28.79 1.92
C SER A 57 -3.41 -27.67 0.90
N VAL A 58 -4.40 -26.80 0.72
CA VAL A 58 -4.35 -25.73 -0.30
C VAL A 58 -4.72 -24.37 0.27
N TYR A 59 -4.32 -23.31 -0.45
CA TYR A 59 -4.73 -21.94 -0.20
C TYR A 59 -5.78 -21.53 -1.24
N LEU A 60 -6.93 -21.06 -0.77
CA LEU A 60 -8.00 -20.51 -1.61
C LEU A 60 -8.03 -18.99 -1.48
N ARG A 61 -8.07 -18.28 -2.60
CA ARG A 61 -8.34 -16.84 -2.67
C ARG A 61 -9.61 -16.60 -3.46
N TYR A 62 -10.50 -15.73 -2.96
CA TYR A 62 -11.74 -15.34 -3.61
C TYR A 62 -12.02 -13.85 -3.44
N GLN A 63 -12.33 -13.18 -4.55
CA GLN A 63 -12.82 -11.81 -4.55
C GLN A 63 -14.33 -11.79 -4.85
N ALA A 64 -15.11 -11.23 -3.92
CA ALA A 64 -16.54 -11.05 -4.16
C ALA A 64 -16.78 -10.01 -5.27
N PRO A 65 -17.82 -10.18 -6.11
CA PRO A 65 -18.21 -9.17 -7.09
C PRO A 65 -18.42 -7.79 -6.45
N ARG A 66 -17.96 -6.73 -7.12
CA ARG A 66 -18.16 -5.33 -6.71
C ARG A 66 -18.85 -4.54 -7.82
N LEU A 67 -19.85 -3.73 -7.43
CA LEU A 67 -20.58 -2.84 -8.32
C LEU A 67 -20.10 -1.39 -8.15
N PRO A 68 -19.96 -0.62 -9.24
CA PRO A 68 -19.32 -0.98 -10.49
C PRO A 68 -17.90 -0.41 -10.47
N SER A 69 -16.89 -1.23 -10.20
CA SER A 69 -15.53 -0.88 -10.63
C SER A 69 -15.12 -1.92 -11.66
N ALA A 70 -14.77 -1.46 -12.86
CA ALA A 70 -13.99 -2.25 -13.81
C ALA A 70 -12.56 -2.34 -13.26
N GLU A 71 -12.42 -2.92 -12.05
CA GLU A 71 -11.16 -2.96 -11.32
C GLU A 71 -10.18 -3.82 -12.12
N PRO A 72 -9.05 -3.24 -12.58
CA PRO A 72 -8.18 -3.92 -13.54
C PRO A 72 -7.41 -5.09 -12.91
N TYR A 73 -7.35 -5.16 -11.58
CA TYR A 73 -6.66 -6.19 -10.81
C TYR A 73 -7.64 -7.25 -10.32
N THR A 74 -7.98 -8.18 -11.21
CA THR A 74 -8.85 -9.31 -10.92
C THR A 74 -8.06 -10.55 -10.47
N VAL A 75 -8.70 -11.46 -9.75
CA VAL A 75 -8.09 -12.73 -9.36
C VAL A 75 -7.73 -13.59 -10.58
N TRP A 76 -8.50 -13.50 -11.68
CA TRP A 76 -8.11 -14.16 -12.93
C TRP A 76 -6.86 -13.56 -13.56
N ARG A 77 -6.68 -12.23 -13.48
CA ARG A 77 -5.45 -11.57 -13.92
C ARG A 77 -4.25 -12.06 -13.10
N GLU A 78 -4.42 -12.18 -11.78
CA GLU A 78 -3.41 -12.74 -10.87
C GLU A 78 -3.04 -14.19 -11.25
N ALA A 79 -4.02 -15.00 -11.67
CA ALA A 79 -3.79 -16.38 -12.11
C ALA A 79 -2.84 -16.47 -13.32
N GLU A 80 -2.93 -15.55 -14.28
CA GLU A 80 -2.02 -15.51 -15.42
C GLU A 80 -0.58 -15.22 -15.00
N ILE A 81 -0.38 -14.43 -13.95
CA ILE A 81 0.95 -14.19 -13.37
C ILE A 81 1.51 -15.48 -12.80
N TYR A 82 0.73 -16.23 -12.00
CA TYR A 82 1.18 -17.53 -11.52
C TYR A 82 1.50 -18.52 -12.66
N ARG A 83 0.76 -18.48 -13.77
CA ARG A 83 1.09 -19.30 -14.95
C ARG A 83 2.42 -18.89 -15.57
N ALA A 84 2.71 -17.60 -15.68
CA ALA A 84 3.97 -17.08 -16.17
C ALA A 84 5.17 -17.45 -15.28
N LEU A 85 4.94 -17.65 -13.98
CA LEU A 85 5.95 -18.12 -13.02
C LEU A 85 6.18 -19.64 -13.07
N ASN A 86 5.28 -20.41 -13.68
CA ASN A 86 5.39 -21.86 -13.69
C ASN A 86 6.66 -22.32 -14.42
N GLY A 87 7.45 -23.18 -13.77
CA GLY A 87 8.73 -23.64 -14.30
C GLY A 87 9.88 -22.63 -14.20
N SER A 88 9.67 -21.47 -13.58
CA SER A 88 10.74 -20.53 -13.24
C SER A 88 11.40 -20.87 -11.90
N ASP A 89 12.57 -20.27 -11.63
CA ASP A 89 13.28 -20.39 -10.34
C ASP A 89 12.66 -19.51 -9.23
N VAL A 90 11.54 -18.85 -9.49
CA VAL A 90 10.90 -17.96 -8.52
C VAL A 90 10.26 -18.78 -7.40
N VAL A 91 10.62 -18.47 -6.17
CA VAL A 91 10.03 -19.10 -4.98
C VAL A 91 8.62 -18.52 -4.76
N ALA A 92 7.62 -19.15 -5.35
CA ALA A 92 6.19 -18.77 -5.24
C ALA A 92 5.31 -20.02 -5.04
N PRO A 93 4.08 -19.87 -4.51
CA PRO A 93 3.07 -20.93 -4.54
C PRO A 93 2.78 -21.39 -5.98
N ARG A 94 2.65 -22.70 -6.19
CA ARG A 94 2.17 -23.22 -7.48
C ARG A 94 0.66 -23.00 -7.62
N LEU A 95 0.21 -22.50 -8.78
CA LEU A 95 -1.21 -22.47 -9.13
C LEU A 95 -1.74 -23.88 -9.36
N LEU A 96 -2.85 -24.21 -8.70
CA LEU A 96 -3.49 -25.52 -8.76
C LEU A 96 -4.79 -25.47 -9.56
N GLY A 97 -5.55 -24.39 -9.47
CA GLY A 97 -6.82 -24.25 -10.17
C GLY A 97 -7.27 -22.80 -10.30
N VAL A 98 -8.07 -22.52 -11.32
CA VAL A 98 -8.72 -21.22 -11.55
C VAL A 98 -10.20 -21.47 -11.74
N HIS A 99 -11.03 -20.81 -10.93
CA HIS A 99 -12.48 -20.99 -11.03
C HIS A 99 -13.02 -20.26 -12.28
N ASP A 100 -13.87 -20.95 -13.03
CA ASP A 100 -14.46 -20.49 -14.31
C ASP A 100 -15.44 -19.30 -14.19
N ARG A 101 -16.25 -19.27 -13.11
CA ARG A 101 -17.34 -18.31 -12.90
C ARG A 101 -17.07 -17.32 -11.77
N HIS A 102 -16.28 -17.72 -10.77
CA HIS A 102 -15.96 -16.87 -9.63
C HIS A 102 -14.53 -16.35 -9.74
N GLN A 103 -14.29 -15.14 -9.23
CA GLN A 103 -12.94 -14.56 -9.11
C GLN A 103 -12.17 -15.30 -8.00
N ALA A 104 -11.81 -16.56 -8.27
CA ALA A 104 -11.16 -17.45 -7.32
C ALA A 104 -10.04 -18.27 -7.95
N ILE A 105 -9.00 -18.52 -7.16
CA ILE A 105 -7.88 -19.41 -7.48
C ILE A 105 -7.53 -20.29 -6.30
N ILE A 106 -7.01 -21.48 -6.60
CA ILE A 106 -6.39 -22.38 -5.63
C ILE A 106 -4.90 -22.41 -5.91
N THR A 107 -4.08 -22.20 -4.89
CA THR A 107 -2.63 -22.35 -4.95
C THR A 107 -2.15 -23.36 -3.91
N GLU A 108 -0.90 -23.78 -4.05
CA GLU A 108 -0.18 -24.47 -2.99
C GLU A 108 -0.24 -23.67 -1.68
N LEU A 109 -0.53 -24.35 -0.56
CA LEU A 109 -0.39 -23.76 0.76
C LEU A 109 1.07 -23.84 1.20
N LYS A 110 1.83 -22.75 1.00
CA LYS A 110 3.21 -22.66 1.47
C LYS A 110 3.26 -22.58 3.01
N PRO A 111 4.28 -23.20 3.65
CA PRO A 111 4.47 -23.09 5.09
C PRO A 111 4.91 -21.68 5.49
N GLY A 112 4.69 -21.32 6.75
CA GLY A 112 5.19 -20.07 7.34
C GLY A 112 4.13 -19.00 7.56
N ARG A 113 4.59 -17.78 7.83
CA ARG A 113 3.76 -16.59 8.10
C ARG A 113 4.28 -15.37 7.35
N ALA A 114 3.44 -14.35 7.21
CA ALA A 114 3.79 -13.07 6.58
C ALA A 114 4.05 -11.91 7.58
N ASP A 115 3.82 -12.13 8.89
CA ASP A 115 3.97 -11.11 9.94
C ASP A 115 5.45 -10.84 10.25
N PHE A 116 6.12 -10.12 9.34
CA PHE A 116 7.54 -9.77 9.44
C PHE A 116 7.81 -8.83 10.63
N ARG A 117 6.85 -7.97 10.97
CA ARG A 117 6.85 -7.13 12.18
C ARG A 117 6.98 -7.93 13.48
N SER A 118 6.51 -9.18 13.53
CA SER A 118 6.60 -10.02 14.73
C SER A 118 8.04 -10.41 15.08
N LEU A 119 8.94 -10.41 14.11
CA LEU A 119 10.33 -10.81 14.30
C LEU A 119 11.07 -9.84 15.22
N ARG A 120 11.90 -10.40 16.11
CA ARG A 120 12.66 -9.64 17.11
C ARG A 120 14.16 -9.63 16.83
N ASP A 121 14.68 -10.69 16.22
CA ASP A 121 16.10 -10.75 15.83
C ASP A 121 16.32 -10.07 14.48
N ASP A 122 17.13 -9.02 14.49
CA ASP A 122 17.48 -8.28 13.29
C ASP A 122 18.35 -9.09 12.33
N ARG A 123 19.11 -10.09 12.82
CA ARG A 123 19.87 -11.00 11.95
C ARG A 123 18.94 -11.89 11.14
N GLU A 124 17.91 -12.42 11.78
CA GLU A 124 16.86 -13.23 11.12
C GLU A 124 16.10 -12.39 10.09
N LYS A 125 15.66 -11.17 10.48
CA LYS A 125 15.02 -10.23 9.54
C LYS A 125 15.88 -9.93 8.33
N GLN A 126 17.16 -9.69 8.54
CA GLN A 126 18.09 -9.38 7.47
C GLN A 126 18.29 -10.58 6.52
N ALA A 127 18.39 -11.80 7.06
CA ALA A 127 18.50 -13.01 6.26
C ALA A 127 17.26 -13.24 5.38
N ILE A 128 16.06 -13.07 5.94
CA ILE A 128 14.80 -13.17 5.19
C ILE A 128 14.69 -12.06 4.14
N ALA A 129 15.09 -10.84 4.47
CA ALA A 129 15.12 -9.73 3.51
C ALA A 129 16.09 -10.00 2.34
N PHE A 130 17.21 -10.70 2.58
CA PHE A 130 18.11 -11.16 1.52
C PHE A 130 17.49 -12.24 0.63
N ASP A 131 16.78 -13.21 1.22
CA ASP A 131 16.02 -14.19 0.42
C ASP A 131 14.94 -13.49 -0.43
N PHE A 132 14.26 -12.49 0.13
CA PHE A 132 13.25 -11.70 -0.58
C PHE A 132 13.83 -10.96 -1.81
N VAL A 133 14.94 -10.23 -1.66
CA VAL A 133 15.54 -9.55 -2.81
C VAL A 133 16.15 -10.53 -3.82
N ALA A 134 16.53 -11.74 -3.40
CA ALA A 134 16.92 -12.79 -4.33
C ALA A 134 15.73 -13.28 -5.18
N ALA A 135 14.54 -13.37 -4.59
CA ALA A 135 13.31 -13.66 -5.32
C ALA A 135 12.92 -12.52 -6.27
N LEU A 136 13.04 -11.26 -5.85
CA LEU A 136 12.86 -10.10 -6.75
C LEU A 136 13.83 -10.14 -7.94
N ALA A 137 15.10 -10.46 -7.69
CA ALA A 137 16.06 -10.64 -8.77
C ALA A 137 15.68 -11.79 -9.71
N ALA A 138 15.04 -12.86 -9.22
CA ALA A 138 14.58 -13.96 -10.05
C ALA A 138 13.39 -13.56 -10.95
N ILE A 139 12.38 -12.87 -10.42
CA ILE A 139 11.22 -12.41 -11.22
C ILE A 139 11.67 -11.44 -12.31
N HIS A 140 12.63 -10.56 -12.02
CA HIS A 140 13.13 -9.56 -12.96
C HIS A 140 14.00 -10.15 -14.08
N ARG A 141 14.34 -11.44 -14.02
CA ARG A 141 15.04 -12.15 -15.10
C ARG A 141 14.11 -12.89 -16.05
N ILE A 142 12.82 -13.00 -15.73
CA ILE A 142 11.83 -13.65 -16.59
C ILE A 142 11.77 -12.94 -17.95
N ASP A 143 11.82 -13.74 -19.02
CA ASP A 143 11.66 -13.24 -20.38
C ASP A 143 10.17 -13.11 -20.72
N LEU A 144 9.65 -11.88 -20.67
CA LEU A 144 8.24 -11.60 -20.96
C LEU A 144 7.84 -11.96 -22.41
N ALA A 145 8.79 -12.11 -23.33
CA ALA A 145 8.48 -12.59 -24.69
C ALA A 145 8.08 -14.07 -24.72
N GLN A 146 8.56 -14.86 -23.75
CA GLN A 146 8.28 -16.30 -23.63
C GLN A 146 7.24 -16.60 -22.55
N SER A 147 7.07 -15.68 -21.59
CA SER A 147 6.08 -15.75 -20.51
C SER A 147 5.12 -14.55 -20.61
N PRO A 148 4.12 -14.60 -21.51
CA PRO A 148 3.19 -13.49 -21.69
C PRO A 148 2.38 -13.25 -20.40
N ILE A 149 2.22 -11.99 -20.05
CA ILE A 149 1.42 -11.55 -18.90
C ILE A 149 0.34 -10.54 -19.34
N PRO A 150 -0.76 -10.39 -18.59
CA PRO A 150 -1.84 -9.48 -18.95
C PRO A 150 -1.36 -8.03 -19.17
N GLY A 151 -1.74 -7.44 -20.29
CA GLY A 151 -1.44 -6.05 -20.65
C GLY A 151 -0.09 -5.83 -21.34
N PHE A 152 0.82 -6.81 -21.32
CA PHE A 152 2.11 -6.71 -22.03
C PHE A 152 1.98 -7.17 -23.49
N ARG A 153 2.67 -6.48 -24.40
CA ARG A 153 2.81 -6.86 -25.80
C ARG A 153 4.29 -6.80 -26.20
N PRO A 154 4.81 -7.79 -26.95
CA PRO A 154 6.17 -7.72 -27.47
C PRO A 154 6.42 -6.40 -28.21
N GLY A 155 7.54 -5.75 -27.90
CA GLY A 155 7.92 -4.47 -28.48
C GLY A 155 7.51 -3.23 -27.66
N MET A 156 6.75 -3.38 -26.58
CA MET A 156 6.56 -2.27 -25.63
C MET A 156 7.89 -1.91 -24.96
N SER A 157 8.22 -0.62 -24.96
CA SER A 157 9.36 -0.08 -24.22
C SER A 157 9.09 -0.09 -22.71
N MET A 158 10.14 0.17 -21.91
CA MET A 158 9.98 0.40 -20.48
C MET A 158 9.02 1.56 -20.19
N SER A 159 9.17 2.67 -20.92
CA SER A 159 8.34 3.86 -20.73
C SER A 159 6.86 3.60 -21.07
N ASP A 160 6.58 2.82 -22.12
CA ASP A 160 5.21 2.42 -22.47
C ASP A 160 4.57 1.60 -21.35
N CYS A 161 5.31 0.67 -20.76
CA CYS A 161 4.85 -0.15 -19.65
C CYS A 161 4.55 0.69 -18.40
N VAL A 162 5.46 1.59 -18.00
CA VAL A 162 5.26 2.48 -16.84
C VAL A 162 4.08 3.44 -17.09
N ARG A 163 3.96 3.99 -18.30
CA ARG A 163 2.83 4.85 -18.68
C ARG A 163 1.51 4.10 -18.62
N ALA A 164 1.45 2.87 -19.15
CA ALA A 164 0.23 2.06 -19.13
C ALA A 164 -0.25 1.76 -17.69
N GLU A 165 0.67 1.46 -16.77
CA GLU A 165 0.33 1.31 -15.35
C GLU A 165 -0.12 2.65 -14.76
N LEU A 166 0.57 3.77 -15.05
CA LEU A 166 0.16 5.10 -14.58
C LEU A 166 -1.26 5.47 -15.04
N ASP A 167 -1.61 5.16 -16.29
CA ASP A 167 -2.96 5.37 -16.85
C ASP A 167 -4.03 4.57 -16.11
N VAL A 168 -3.72 3.33 -15.70
CA VAL A 168 -4.60 2.52 -14.85
C VAL A 168 -4.88 3.20 -13.51
N TRP A 169 -3.84 3.76 -12.87
CA TRP A 169 -4.00 4.46 -11.59
C TRP A 169 -4.73 5.80 -11.73
N ALA A 170 -4.46 6.54 -12.80
CA ALA A 170 -5.18 7.77 -13.12
C ALA A 170 -6.67 7.50 -13.39
N ALA A 171 -6.99 6.42 -14.11
CA ALA A 171 -8.37 5.99 -14.35
C ALA A 171 -9.08 5.64 -13.03
N MET A 172 -8.45 4.83 -12.17
CA MET A 172 -9.00 4.52 -10.84
C MET A 172 -9.20 5.78 -9.98
N TYR A 173 -8.29 6.74 -10.04
CA TYR A 173 -8.44 8.02 -9.36
C TYR A 173 -9.63 8.82 -9.93
N SER A 174 -9.85 8.83 -11.25
CA SER A 174 -10.94 9.60 -11.87
C SER A 174 -12.35 9.17 -11.42
N GLU A 175 -12.50 7.97 -10.85
CA GLU A 175 -13.75 7.47 -10.29
C GLU A 175 -14.10 8.07 -8.91
N VAL A 176 -13.19 8.81 -8.27
CA VAL A 176 -13.42 9.39 -6.95
C VAL A 176 -14.35 10.59 -7.01
N ALA A 177 -15.27 10.72 -6.04
CA ALA A 177 -16.24 11.81 -6.02
C ALA A 177 -15.63 13.19 -5.70
N GLN A 178 -14.56 13.21 -4.91
CA GLN A 178 -13.93 14.45 -4.42
C GLN A 178 -12.48 14.50 -4.92
N PRO A 179 -12.08 15.51 -5.70
CA PRO A 179 -10.68 15.66 -6.09
C PRO A 179 -9.76 15.83 -4.87
N ASP A 180 -8.57 15.27 -4.96
CA ASP A 180 -7.46 15.50 -4.03
C ASP A 180 -6.32 16.25 -4.75
N PRO A 181 -6.05 17.53 -4.41
CA PRO A 181 -5.03 18.33 -5.09
C PRO A 181 -3.61 17.73 -5.04
N LEU A 182 -3.25 17.05 -3.94
CA LEU A 182 -1.93 16.40 -3.82
C LEU A 182 -1.80 15.24 -4.82
N THR A 183 -2.87 14.47 -5.01
CA THR A 183 -2.88 13.38 -6.00
C THR A 183 -2.79 13.93 -7.43
N GLU A 184 -3.53 14.99 -7.77
CA GLU A 184 -3.42 15.61 -9.11
C GLU A 184 -2.02 16.17 -9.37
N PHE A 185 -1.45 16.82 -8.37
CA PHE A 185 -0.09 17.34 -8.42
C PHE A 185 0.96 16.24 -8.64
N ALA A 186 0.82 15.11 -7.93
CA ALA A 186 1.71 13.96 -8.11
C ALA A 186 1.53 13.30 -9.48
N LEU A 187 0.29 13.14 -9.98
CA LEU A 187 0.02 12.59 -11.30
C LEU A 187 0.60 13.46 -12.42
N ASP A 188 0.46 14.79 -12.35
CA ASP A 188 1.06 15.70 -13.34
C ASP A 188 2.58 15.58 -13.36
N TRP A 189 3.21 15.51 -12.17
CA TRP A 189 4.66 15.28 -12.06
C TRP A 189 5.06 13.93 -12.70
N LEU A 190 4.34 12.86 -12.40
CA LEU A 190 4.64 11.52 -12.93
C LEU A 190 4.57 11.47 -14.45
N TYR A 191 3.52 12.01 -15.06
CA TYR A 191 3.41 12.08 -16.52
C TYR A 191 4.51 12.91 -17.17
N GLY A 192 4.96 13.98 -16.50
CA GLY A 192 6.04 14.84 -16.97
C GLY A 192 7.45 14.27 -16.83
N ASN A 193 7.64 13.21 -16.03
CA ASN A 193 8.95 12.68 -15.65
C ASN A 193 9.10 11.17 -15.89
N LEU A 194 8.31 10.59 -16.81
CA LEU A 194 8.35 9.16 -17.11
C LEU A 194 9.79 8.67 -17.39
N PRO A 195 10.23 7.57 -16.76
CA PRO A 195 11.53 6.97 -17.07
C PRO A 195 11.50 6.36 -18.47
N ASP A 196 12.59 6.55 -19.22
CA ASP A 196 12.76 5.99 -20.57
C ASP A 196 14.16 5.39 -20.76
N PRO A 197 14.53 4.35 -19.97
CA PRO A 197 15.79 3.65 -20.15
C PRO A 197 15.74 2.74 -21.39
N ASP A 198 16.87 2.60 -22.07
CA ASP A 198 17.08 1.59 -23.13
C ASP A 198 17.30 0.19 -22.53
N GLU A 199 16.30 -0.27 -21.76
CA GLU A 199 16.25 -1.58 -21.12
C GLU A 199 14.89 -2.23 -21.36
N ARG A 200 14.87 -3.56 -21.48
CA ARG A 200 13.60 -4.29 -21.61
C ARG A 200 12.77 -4.21 -20.31
N PRO A 201 11.43 -4.10 -20.40
CA PRO A 201 10.56 -4.25 -19.24
C PRO A 201 10.64 -5.66 -18.66
N VAL A 202 10.32 -5.78 -17.37
CA VAL A 202 10.34 -7.04 -16.62
C VAL A 202 9.00 -7.28 -15.93
N LEU A 203 8.77 -8.50 -15.44
CA LEU A 203 7.66 -8.76 -14.52
C LEU A 203 7.95 -8.10 -13.17
N VAL A 204 7.24 -7.03 -12.86
CA VAL A 204 7.26 -6.33 -11.58
C VAL A 204 6.19 -6.96 -10.68
N HIS A 205 6.51 -7.23 -9.41
CA HIS A 205 5.54 -7.73 -8.43
C HIS A 205 4.45 -6.70 -8.15
N GLY A 206 4.82 -5.42 -8.08
CA GLY A 206 3.88 -4.30 -8.00
C GLY A 206 3.25 -4.12 -6.62
N ASP A 207 3.72 -4.87 -5.61
CA ASP A 207 3.47 -4.67 -4.18
C ASP A 207 4.61 -5.25 -3.31
N ALA A 208 5.85 -5.05 -3.75
CA ALA A 208 7.02 -5.70 -3.16
C ALA A 208 7.32 -5.24 -1.71
N GLY A 209 7.49 -6.18 -0.78
CA GLY A 209 8.09 -5.93 0.53
C GLY A 209 7.43 -6.70 1.69
N PRO A 210 7.79 -6.36 2.94
CA PRO A 210 7.19 -6.97 4.14
C PRO A 210 5.67 -7.02 4.08
N GLY A 211 5.12 -8.18 4.45
CA GLY A 211 3.70 -8.52 4.34
C GLY A 211 3.34 -9.35 3.12
N ASN A 212 4.15 -9.33 2.05
CA ASN A 212 3.87 -10.03 0.78
C ASN A 212 4.86 -11.16 0.46
N PHE A 213 5.52 -11.69 1.49
CA PHE A 213 6.25 -12.94 1.42
C PHE A 213 6.03 -13.75 2.69
N LEU A 214 6.07 -15.07 2.55
CA LEU A 214 6.00 -16.03 3.64
C LEU A 214 7.41 -16.43 4.05
N PHE A 215 7.59 -16.67 5.35
CA PHE A 215 8.82 -17.19 5.90
C PHE A 215 8.57 -18.21 7.01
N ASP A 216 9.48 -19.18 7.10
CA ASP A 216 9.52 -20.21 8.14
C ASP A 216 10.98 -20.61 8.42
N GLY A 217 11.28 -20.93 9.68
CA GLY A 217 12.65 -21.31 10.08
C GLY A 217 13.75 -20.32 9.67
N GLY A 218 13.46 -19.01 9.68
CA GLY A 218 14.39 -17.95 9.31
C GLY A 218 14.66 -17.81 7.81
N ARG A 219 13.87 -18.47 6.93
CA ARG A 219 14.03 -18.45 5.47
C ARG A 219 12.72 -18.09 4.77
N MET A 220 12.81 -17.44 3.60
CA MET A 220 11.62 -17.20 2.78
C MET A 220 11.10 -18.51 2.16
N THR A 221 9.79 -18.72 2.18
CA THR A 221 9.12 -19.93 1.66
C THR A 221 8.24 -19.65 0.45
N GLY A 222 7.84 -18.39 0.21
CA GLY A 222 7.04 -18.01 -0.94
C GLY A 222 6.84 -16.51 -1.06
N LEU A 223 7.01 -15.97 -2.27
CA LEU A 223 6.53 -14.65 -2.68
C LEU A 223 5.06 -14.77 -3.10
N ILE A 224 4.21 -13.89 -2.55
CA ILE A 224 2.74 -14.01 -2.62
C ILE A 224 2.09 -12.66 -2.94
N ASP A 225 0.79 -12.69 -3.24
CA ASP A 225 -0.03 -11.50 -3.53
C ASP A 225 0.39 -10.78 -4.83
N TRP A 226 0.12 -11.43 -5.96
CA TRP A 226 0.50 -10.96 -7.30
C TRP A 226 -0.55 -10.02 -7.92
N GLU A 227 -1.48 -9.51 -7.12
CA GLU A 227 -2.65 -8.77 -7.62
C GLU A 227 -2.24 -7.54 -8.44
N LEU A 228 -1.17 -6.84 -8.04
CA LEU A 228 -0.65 -5.63 -8.67
C LEU A 228 0.48 -5.90 -9.68
N ALA A 229 0.82 -7.16 -9.96
CA ALA A 229 1.96 -7.49 -10.80
C ALA A 229 1.71 -7.09 -12.27
N HIS A 230 2.72 -6.56 -12.96
CA HIS A 230 2.59 -6.06 -14.33
C HIS A 230 3.96 -6.01 -15.02
N ALA A 231 3.97 -5.73 -16.32
CA ALA A 231 5.21 -5.43 -17.03
C ALA A 231 5.63 -4.00 -16.69
N GLY A 232 6.88 -3.79 -16.30
CA GLY A 232 7.35 -2.47 -15.91
C GLY A 232 8.83 -2.43 -15.57
N ASP A 233 9.16 -1.40 -14.80
CA ASP A 233 10.52 -1.11 -14.37
C ASP A 233 10.84 -1.86 -13.06
N PRO A 234 11.93 -2.66 -13.02
CA PRO A 234 12.37 -3.32 -11.78
C PRO A 234 12.57 -2.38 -10.57
N MET A 235 12.87 -1.10 -10.83
CA MET A 235 13.13 -0.11 -9.78
C MET A 235 11.85 0.21 -9.01
N GLU A 236 10.68 -0.09 -9.59
CA GLU A 236 9.40 0.00 -8.90
C GLU A 236 9.33 -0.91 -7.68
N ASP A 237 9.74 -2.17 -7.81
CA ASP A 237 9.71 -3.10 -6.67
C ASP A 237 10.70 -2.71 -5.57
N LEU A 238 11.83 -2.08 -5.93
CA LEU A 238 12.76 -1.51 -4.93
C LEU A 238 12.16 -0.27 -4.24
N ALA A 239 11.45 0.58 -4.98
CA ALA A 239 10.73 1.71 -4.42
C ALA A 239 9.60 1.25 -3.50
N TRP A 240 8.84 0.23 -3.88
CA TRP A 240 7.81 -0.39 -3.05
C TRP A 240 8.39 -0.98 -1.78
N PHE A 241 9.48 -1.74 -1.91
CA PHE A 241 10.18 -2.32 -0.78
C PHE A 241 10.66 -1.23 0.20
N SER A 242 11.12 -0.09 -0.33
CA SER A 242 11.50 1.06 0.48
C SER A 242 10.31 1.66 1.23
N MET A 243 9.15 1.79 0.59
CA MET A 243 7.92 2.27 1.22
C MET A 243 7.46 1.30 2.30
N ARG A 244 7.34 0.00 2.00
CA ARG A 244 6.94 -1.06 2.95
C ARG A 244 7.87 -1.13 4.17
N SER A 245 9.16 -0.85 3.99
CA SER A 245 10.14 -0.77 5.07
C SER A 245 9.86 0.34 6.10
N VAL A 246 9.06 1.36 5.76
CA VAL A 246 8.62 2.37 6.75
C VAL A 246 7.60 1.77 7.73
N MET A 247 6.76 0.83 7.29
CA MET A 247 5.76 0.16 8.12
C MET A 247 6.41 -0.97 8.93
N GLU A 248 7.30 -1.71 8.29
CA GLU A 248 7.98 -2.86 8.86
C GLU A 248 9.48 -2.75 8.58
N PRO A 249 10.25 -2.12 9.49
CA PRO A 249 11.65 -1.80 9.27
C PRO A 249 12.51 -3.01 8.93
N VAL A 250 13.23 -2.88 7.81
CA VAL A 250 14.30 -3.78 7.40
C VAL A 250 15.62 -3.23 7.94
N PRO A 251 16.42 -4.03 8.70
CA PRO A 251 17.60 -3.52 9.41
C PRO A 251 18.64 -2.83 8.51
N ASP A 252 19.14 -3.51 7.48
CA ASP A 252 20.07 -2.95 6.49
C ASP A 252 19.44 -3.00 5.09
N PHE A 253 18.60 -2.00 4.82
CA PHE A 253 17.93 -1.82 3.54
C PHE A 253 18.92 -1.65 2.38
N ILE A 254 20.02 -0.91 2.59
CA ILE A 254 21.00 -0.62 1.54
C ILE A 254 21.77 -1.88 1.16
N ALA A 255 22.14 -2.72 2.13
CA ALA A 255 22.71 -4.03 1.83
C ALA A 255 21.75 -4.89 1.00
N CYS A 256 20.44 -4.86 1.28
CA CYS A 256 19.45 -5.59 0.48
C CYS A 256 19.45 -5.10 -0.98
N VAL A 257 19.46 -3.78 -1.22
CA VAL A 257 19.50 -3.22 -2.58
C VAL A 257 20.80 -3.61 -3.32
N ARG A 258 21.95 -3.59 -2.64
CA ARG A 258 23.23 -4.04 -3.24
C ARG A 258 23.23 -5.54 -3.54
N GLN A 259 22.64 -6.34 -2.67
CA GLN A 259 22.48 -7.78 -2.91
C GLN A 259 21.55 -8.04 -4.10
N TYR A 260 20.45 -7.30 -4.21
CA TYR A 260 19.59 -7.32 -5.39
C TYR A 260 20.39 -7.01 -6.66
N GLU A 261 21.15 -5.91 -6.69
CA GLU A 261 21.95 -5.48 -7.84
C GLU A 261 22.85 -6.61 -8.36
N LYS A 262 23.59 -7.24 -7.44
CA LYS A 262 24.46 -8.38 -7.72
C LYS A 262 23.70 -9.58 -8.31
N LEU A 263 22.56 -9.94 -7.74
CA LEU A 263 21.77 -11.10 -8.15
C LEU A 263 21.01 -10.86 -9.45
N ALA A 264 20.47 -9.66 -9.63
CA ALA A 264 19.73 -9.26 -10.83
C ALA A 264 20.67 -9.04 -12.03
N ARG A 265 21.99 -8.92 -11.79
CA ARG A 265 23.01 -8.66 -12.81
C ARG A 265 22.70 -7.42 -13.65
N ARG A 266 22.21 -6.38 -12.97
CA ARG A 266 21.85 -5.09 -13.56
C ARG A 266 22.19 -3.99 -12.58
N SER A 267 22.55 -2.81 -13.09
CA SER A 267 22.76 -1.64 -12.24
C SER A 267 21.45 -1.18 -11.61
N VAL A 268 21.53 -0.75 -10.36
CA VAL A 268 20.43 -0.04 -9.70
C VAL A 268 20.52 1.44 -10.05
N ASP A 269 19.44 1.97 -10.65
CA ASP A 269 19.34 3.39 -11.00
C ASP A 269 18.58 4.14 -9.91
N LEU A 270 19.29 5.03 -9.20
CA LEU A 270 18.70 5.82 -8.12
C LEU A 270 17.60 6.76 -8.62
N GLN A 271 17.76 7.43 -9.76
CA GLN A 271 16.74 8.38 -10.25
C GLN A 271 15.44 7.67 -10.60
N ARG A 272 15.53 6.46 -11.16
CA ARG A 272 14.36 5.61 -11.40
C ARG A 272 13.72 5.14 -10.11
N ILE A 273 14.48 4.78 -9.08
CA ILE A 273 13.90 4.49 -7.75
C ILE A 273 13.17 5.72 -7.20
N LEU A 274 13.72 6.92 -7.34
CA LEU A 274 13.08 8.16 -6.86
C LEU A 274 11.78 8.47 -7.61
N TYR A 275 11.77 8.33 -8.94
CA TYR A 275 10.54 8.39 -9.73
C TYR A 275 9.50 7.40 -9.20
N HIS A 276 9.90 6.14 -9.03
CA HIS A 276 8.98 5.12 -8.58
C HIS A 276 8.53 5.34 -7.14
N ARG A 277 9.34 5.91 -6.24
CA ARG A 277 8.90 6.29 -4.88
C ARG A 277 7.72 7.26 -4.91
N VAL A 278 7.73 8.22 -5.83
CA VAL A 278 6.57 9.10 -6.06
C VAL A 278 5.39 8.28 -6.56
N PHE A 279 5.60 7.46 -7.59
CA PHE A 279 4.51 6.70 -8.21
C PHE A 279 3.82 5.77 -7.21
N VAL A 280 4.63 4.94 -6.57
CA VAL A 280 4.32 4.03 -5.48
C VAL A 280 3.55 4.75 -4.36
N SER A 281 4.04 5.88 -3.86
CA SER A 281 3.35 6.65 -2.82
C SER A 281 2.00 7.21 -3.29
N ALA A 282 1.92 7.69 -4.53
CA ALA A 282 0.68 8.16 -5.14
C ALA A 282 -0.36 7.04 -5.27
N ARG A 283 0.06 5.81 -5.64
CA ARG A 283 -0.81 4.61 -5.64
C ARG A 283 -1.40 4.38 -4.26
N VAL A 284 -0.62 4.44 -3.18
CA VAL A 284 -1.18 4.29 -1.82
C VAL A 284 -2.20 5.37 -1.51
N VAL A 285 -1.90 6.63 -1.84
CA VAL A 285 -2.83 7.75 -1.60
C VAL A 285 -4.14 7.54 -2.38
N ILE A 286 -4.08 7.15 -3.65
CA ILE A 286 -5.25 6.82 -4.48
C ILE A 286 -6.06 5.68 -3.84
N ILE A 287 -5.40 4.58 -3.41
CA ILE A 287 -6.07 3.47 -2.72
C ILE A 287 -6.81 3.97 -1.48
N ARG A 288 -6.19 4.83 -0.67
CA ARG A 288 -6.80 5.35 0.57
C ARG A 288 -7.91 6.36 0.30
N HIS A 289 -7.83 7.07 -0.82
CA HIS A 289 -8.86 8.01 -1.23
C HIS A 289 -10.11 7.30 -1.78
N ARG A 290 -9.92 6.19 -2.51
CA ARG A 290 -11.02 5.32 -2.99
C ARG A 290 -11.67 4.50 -1.86
N ASN A 291 -10.88 4.02 -0.90
CA ASN A 291 -11.38 3.15 0.17
C ASN A 291 -11.79 3.93 1.43
N VAL A 292 -13.05 4.40 1.46
CA VAL A 292 -13.62 5.12 2.62
C VAL A 292 -14.13 4.18 3.73
N THR A 293 -14.11 2.86 3.50
CA THR A 293 -14.73 1.85 4.38
C THR A 293 -13.81 1.26 5.45
N GLY A 294 -12.58 1.76 5.59
CA GLY A 294 -11.61 1.28 6.57
C GLY A 294 -11.94 1.70 8.02
N LEU A 295 -11.35 1.00 8.99
CA LEU A 295 -11.44 1.40 10.40
C LEU A 295 -10.90 2.84 10.58
N PRO A 296 -11.63 3.76 11.25
CA PRO A 296 -11.34 5.19 11.22
C PRO A 296 -9.97 5.55 11.82
N GLY A 297 -9.62 4.96 12.96
CA GLY A 297 -8.32 5.17 13.61
C GLY A 297 -7.14 4.76 12.74
N ASN A 298 -7.22 3.60 12.10
CA ASN A 298 -6.21 3.15 11.14
C ASN A 298 -6.16 4.04 9.89
N SER A 299 -7.32 4.54 9.44
CA SER A 299 -7.42 5.45 8.29
C SER A 299 -6.75 6.80 8.55
N ILE A 300 -6.89 7.36 9.77
CA ILE A 300 -6.18 8.59 10.18
C ILE A 300 -4.67 8.39 10.09
N VAL A 301 -4.15 7.33 10.73
CA VAL A 301 -2.72 7.02 10.74
C VAL A 301 -2.21 6.79 9.31
N SER A 302 -2.95 6.01 8.53
CA SER A 302 -2.54 5.69 7.17
C SER A 302 -2.58 6.91 6.24
N ARG A 303 -3.56 7.79 6.36
CA ARG A 303 -3.65 9.01 5.55
C ARG A 303 -2.52 9.98 5.86
N ALA A 304 -2.29 10.27 7.14
CA ALA A 304 -1.22 11.17 7.56
C ALA A 304 0.16 10.66 7.12
N LEU A 305 0.44 9.37 7.33
CA LEU A 305 1.69 8.75 6.90
C LEU A 305 1.89 8.84 5.39
N ASN A 306 0.96 8.32 4.60
CA ASN A 306 1.20 8.15 3.16
C ASN A 306 1.19 9.47 2.38
N ARG A 307 0.46 10.49 2.85
CA ARG A 307 0.56 11.84 2.26
C ARG A 307 1.91 12.49 2.54
N ARG A 308 2.45 12.33 3.75
CA ARG A 308 3.81 12.77 4.07
C ARG A 308 4.84 12.03 3.20
N LEU A 309 4.75 10.71 3.10
CA LEU A 309 5.70 9.93 2.27
C LEU A 309 5.65 10.34 0.80
N LEU A 310 4.48 10.67 0.25
CA LEU A 310 4.36 11.19 -1.12
C LEU A 310 5.06 12.55 -1.29
N VAL A 311 4.89 13.47 -0.34
CA VAL A 311 5.57 14.77 -0.39
C VAL A 311 7.08 14.62 -0.20
N ASP A 312 7.52 13.77 0.74
CA ASP A 312 8.94 13.46 0.93
C ASP A 312 9.55 12.86 -0.36
N ALA A 313 8.84 11.94 -1.02
CA ALA A 313 9.27 11.34 -2.28
C ALA A 313 9.35 12.35 -3.43
N LEU A 314 8.36 13.25 -3.56
CA LEU A 314 8.38 14.33 -4.55
C LEU A 314 9.58 15.26 -4.34
N ALA A 315 9.83 15.65 -3.08
CA ALA A 315 10.96 16.50 -2.74
C ALA A 315 12.30 15.83 -3.03
N GLU A 316 12.45 14.54 -2.70
CA GLU A 316 13.68 13.79 -2.97
C GLU A 316 13.92 13.62 -4.49
N ALA A 317 12.90 13.24 -5.25
CA ALA A 317 12.97 13.10 -6.70
C ALA A 317 13.32 14.42 -7.41
N MET A 318 12.87 15.54 -6.85
CA MET A 318 13.15 16.87 -7.38
C MET A 318 14.39 17.54 -6.77
N GLN A 319 15.07 16.86 -5.85
CA GLN A 319 16.23 17.41 -5.14
C GLN A 319 15.91 18.78 -4.50
N THR A 320 14.70 18.91 -3.95
CA THR A 320 14.22 20.14 -3.32
C THR A 320 14.33 20.03 -1.81
N ASP A 321 15.08 20.93 -1.20
CA ASP A 321 15.19 21.02 0.25
C ASP A 321 13.90 21.61 0.84
N LEU A 322 13.16 20.77 1.57
CA LEU A 322 12.00 21.19 2.31
C LEU A 322 12.40 21.66 3.71
N PRO A 323 12.06 22.90 4.12
CA PRO A 323 12.45 23.42 5.42
C PRO A 323 11.77 22.64 6.54
N LYS A 324 12.51 22.33 7.61
CA LYS A 324 11.92 21.76 8.82
C LYS A 324 11.01 22.80 9.48
N LEU A 325 9.71 22.53 9.52
CA LEU A 325 8.77 23.42 10.18
C LEU A 325 8.80 23.20 11.70
N PRO A 326 8.84 24.27 12.51
CA PRO A 326 8.76 24.13 13.95
C PRO A 326 7.40 23.53 14.35
N PRO A 327 7.35 22.66 15.38
CA PRO A 327 6.09 22.10 15.84
C PRO A 327 5.17 23.21 16.36
N LEU A 328 3.87 23.04 16.15
CA LEU A 328 2.87 23.90 16.78
C LEU A 328 2.77 23.58 18.27
N ASN A 329 3.02 24.59 19.09
CA ASN A 329 2.92 24.51 20.53
C ASN A 329 1.77 25.41 20.99
N VAL A 330 0.65 24.78 21.35
CA VAL A 330 -0.56 25.43 21.85
C VAL A 330 -0.86 24.80 23.21
N GLU A 331 -1.37 25.60 24.15
CA GLU A 331 -1.82 25.14 25.47
C GLU A 331 -2.92 24.07 25.33
N GLU A 332 -3.10 23.27 26.39
CA GLU A 332 -4.16 22.27 26.44
C GLU A 332 -5.55 22.94 26.47
N THR A 333 -6.52 22.32 25.82
CA THR A 333 -7.90 22.82 25.83
C THR A 333 -8.60 22.41 27.11
N ALA A 334 -9.69 23.09 27.46
CA ALA A 334 -10.53 22.71 28.60
C ALA A 334 -11.11 21.29 28.49
N GLN A 335 -11.11 20.69 27.29
CA GLN A 335 -11.63 19.34 27.04
C GLN A 335 -10.55 18.25 27.08
N GLY A 336 -9.28 18.60 27.27
CA GLY A 336 -8.17 17.64 27.28
C GLY A 336 -8.39 16.46 28.23
N GLU A 337 -8.84 16.75 29.46
CA GLU A 337 -9.11 15.72 30.48
C GLU A 337 -10.23 14.73 30.07
N PHE A 338 -11.24 15.21 29.33
CA PHE A 338 -12.32 14.35 28.84
C PHE A 338 -11.81 13.34 27.81
N TYR A 339 -10.99 13.80 26.85
CA TYR A 339 -10.36 12.91 25.88
C TYR A 339 -9.46 11.89 26.56
N ASP A 340 -8.65 12.32 27.52
CA ASP A 340 -7.72 11.46 28.26
C ASP A 340 -8.47 10.40 29.08
N GLY A 341 -9.58 10.77 29.72
CA GLY A 341 -10.47 9.85 30.43
C GLY A 341 -11.07 8.76 29.53
N VAL A 342 -11.55 9.13 28.33
CA VAL A 342 -12.09 8.16 27.36
C VAL A 342 -10.99 7.23 26.82
N ILE A 343 -9.79 7.77 26.55
CA ILE A 343 -8.64 6.96 26.11
C ILE A 343 -8.24 5.96 27.20
N GLN A 344 -8.23 6.37 28.46
CA GLN A 344 -7.92 5.51 29.59
C GLN A 344 -8.98 4.42 29.76
N SER A 345 -10.27 4.77 29.73
CA SER A 345 -11.36 3.78 29.85
C SER A 345 -11.36 2.76 28.70
N LEU A 346 -11.12 3.19 27.45
CA LEU A 346 -10.97 2.27 26.31
C LEU A 346 -9.81 1.28 26.49
N ARG A 347 -8.77 1.67 27.21
CA ARG A 347 -7.64 0.78 27.53
C ARG A 347 -8.01 -0.14 28.70
N ASP A 348 -8.26 0.45 29.86
CA ASP A 348 -8.31 -0.25 31.13
C ASP A 348 -9.60 -1.06 31.27
N ASP A 349 -10.74 -0.47 30.88
CA ASP A 349 -12.06 -1.08 31.11
C ASP A 349 -12.52 -1.96 29.94
N VAL A 350 -11.94 -1.78 28.75
CA VAL A 350 -12.35 -2.51 27.53
C VAL A 350 -11.23 -3.41 26.99
N ALA A 351 -10.07 -2.84 26.64
CA ALA A 351 -9.02 -3.60 25.98
C ALA A 351 -8.30 -4.58 26.92
N ASP A 352 -8.04 -4.19 28.16
CA ASP A 352 -7.28 -5.00 29.12
C ASP A 352 -8.14 -6.06 29.82
N VAL A 353 -9.44 -5.82 29.94
CA VAL A 353 -10.41 -6.76 30.53
C VAL A 353 -10.95 -7.78 29.51
N SER A 354 -10.97 -7.44 28.21
CA SER A 354 -11.55 -8.33 27.19
C SER A 354 -10.61 -9.43 26.72
N MET A 355 -11.10 -10.68 26.74
CA MET A 355 -10.41 -11.82 26.14
C MET A 355 -10.61 -11.92 24.61
N ASP A 356 -11.55 -11.18 24.03
CA ASP A 356 -11.82 -11.17 22.59
C ASP A 356 -10.85 -10.23 21.84
N ALA A 357 -10.07 -10.79 20.92
CA ALA A 357 -9.11 -10.03 20.12
C ALA A 357 -9.76 -8.96 19.22
N SER A 358 -10.97 -9.21 18.73
CA SER A 358 -11.72 -8.27 17.90
C SER A 358 -12.13 -7.03 18.71
N VAL A 359 -12.62 -7.24 19.94
CA VAL A 359 -12.98 -6.16 20.87
C VAL A 359 -11.74 -5.35 21.26
N ARG A 360 -10.63 -6.01 21.60
CA ARG A 360 -9.37 -5.31 21.89
C ARG A 360 -8.87 -4.49 20.70
N SER A 361 -8.99 -5.03 19.49
CA SER A 361 -8.62 -4.33 18.25
C SER A 361 -9.50 -3.10 18.00
N ALA A 362 -10.82 -3.24 18.18
CA ALA A 362 -11.78 -2.15 18.05
C ALA A 362 -11.51 -1.03 19.08
N ALA A 363 -11.29 -1.38 20.35
CA ALA A 363 -10.95 -0.41 21.40
C ALA A 363 -9.67 0.38 21.07
N LYS A 364 -8.60 -0.32 20.65
CA LYS A 364 -7.36 0.31 20.21
C LYS A 364 -7.55 1.21 18.99
N ASN A 365 -8.37 0.80 18.03
CA ASN A 365 -8.67 1.61 16.86
C ASN A 365 -9.46 2.88 17.24
N ASN A 366 -10.45 2.77 18.14
CA ASN A 366 -11.23 3.91 18.60
C ASN A 366 -10.38 4.87 19.43
N ALA A 367 -9.47 4.37 20.27
CA ALA A 367 -8.53 5.20 21.01
C ALA A 367 -7.65 6.06 20.08
N LYS A 368 -7.28 5.57 18.88
CA LYS A 368 -6.59 6.39 17.87
C LYS A 368 -7.44 7.55 17.37
N VAL A 369 -8.74 7.34 17.18
CA VAL A 369 -9.68 8.39 16.78
C VAL A 369 -9.74 9.46 17.87
N ILE A 370 -9.90 9.07 19.14
CA ILE A 370 -9.98 10.02 20.26
C ILE A 370 -8.69 10.82 20.41
N LYS A 371 -7.52 10.17 20.30
CA LYS A 371 -6.21 10.87 20.29
C LYS A 371 -6.10 11.90 19.18
N TYR A 372 -6.59 11.58 17.99
CA TYR A 372 -6.59 12.51 16.86
C TYR A 372 -7.55 13.67 17.10
N LEU A 373 -8.77 13.40 17.57
CA LEU A 373 -9.76 14.46 17.86
C LEU A 373 -9.28 15.41 18.96
N ARG A 374 -8.60 14.90 19.99
CA ARG A 374 -7.92 15.70 21.01
C ARG A 374 -6.94 16.70 20.37
N GLU A 375 -6.12 16.23 19.44
CA GLU A 375 -5.15 17.11 18.75
C GLU A 375 -5.81 18.03 17.71
N VAL A 376 -6.93 17.64 17.11
CA VAL A 376 -7.74 18.54 16.26
C VAL A 376 -8.34 19.67 17.08
N ASP A 377 -8.88 19.37 18.27
CA ASP A 377 -9.41 20.37 19.20
C ASP A 377 -8.30 21.36 19.63
N ARG A 378 -7.11 20.84 19.94
CA ARG A 378 -5.98 21.64 20.43
C ARG A 378 -5.24 22.43 19.35
N LEU A 379 -4.94 21.79 18.21
CA LEU A 379 -4.09 22.36 17.16
C LEU A 379 -4.88 22.91 15.97
N GLY A 380 -6.13 22.46 15.77
CA GLY A 380 -6.94 22.74 14.58
C GLY A 380 -7.01 24.22 14.19
N PRO A 381 -7.34 25.16 15.11
CA PRO A 381 -7.41 26.58 14.77
C PRO A 381 -6.08 27.15 14.23
N MET A 382 -4.95 26.69 14.78
CA MET A 382 -3.62 27.11 14.34
C MET A 382 -3.23 26.43 13.02
N VAL A 383 -3.63 25.17 12.81
CA VAL A 383 -3.46 24.47 11.54
C VAL A 383 -4.24 25.17 10.43
N GLU A 384 -5.49 25.56 10.67
CA GLU A 384 -6.32 26.29 9.70
C GLU A 384 -5.71 27.67 9.36
N THR A 385 -5.23 28.38 10.38
CA THR A 385 -4.52 29.67 10.19
C THR A 385 -3.26 29.50 9.34
N ASN A 386 -2.46 28.48 9.63
CA ASN A 386 -1.25 28.17 8.85
C ASN A 386 -1.57 27.75 7.42
N GLU A 387 -2.60 26.94 7.23
CA GLU A 387 -3.01 26.50 5.90
C GLU A 387 -3.47 27.68 5.05
N ARG A 388 -4.28 28.59 5.61
CA ARG A 388 -4.68 29.81 4.91
C ARG A 388 -3.48 30.67 4.51
N ALA A 389 -2.50 30.84 5.40
CA ALA A 389 -1.27 31.56 5.10
C ALA A 389 -0.42 30.87 4.01
N ALA A 390 -0.33 29.54 4.06
CA ALA A 390 0.36 28.75 3.05
C ALA A 390 -0.33 28.82 1.68
N LEU A 391 -1.66 28.76 1.64
CA LEU A 391 -2.45 28.96 0.42
C LEU A 391 -2.22 30.36 -0.16
N GLN A 392 -2.31 31.40 0.66
CA GLN A 392 -2.06 32.77 0.21
C GLN A 392 -0.64 32.94 -0.37
N THR A 393 0.35 32.32 0.25
CA THR A 393 1.73 32.31 -0.25
C THR A 393 1.85 31.58 -1.58
N ALA A 394 1.24 30.40 -1.70
CA ALA A 394 1.32 29.58 -2.90
C ALA A 394 0.55 30.15 -4.10
N LEU A 395 -0.59 30.80 -3.83
CA LEU A 395 -1.46 31.39 -4.86
C LEU A 395 -1.00 32.80 -5.28
N GLY A 396 -0.28 33.52 -4.41
CA GLY A 396 0.13 34.90 -4.63
C GLY A 396 -1.00 35.92 -4.53
N GLU A 397 -2.16 35.52 -4.00
CA GLU A 397 -3.37 36.35 -3.90
C GLU A 397 -4.10 36.11 -2.57
N PRO A 398 -4.92 37.06 -2.09
CA PRO A 398 -5.64 36.90 -0.82
C PRO A 398 -6.57 35.69 -0.81
N VAL A 399 -6.55 34.93 0.29
CA VAL A 399 -7.43 33.78 0.51
C VAL A 399 -8.46 34.11 1.59
N GLU A 400 -9.74 34.01 1.26
CA GLU A 400 -10.83 34.30 2.18
C GLU A 400 -10.92 33.24 3.30
N ASN A 401 -11.00 31.97 2.90
CA ASN A 401 -11.00 30.82 3.81
C ASN A 401 -10.32 29.61 3.12
N VAL A 402 -10.00 28.59 3.89
CA VAL A 402 -9.27 27.41 3.41
C VAL A 402 -10.02 26.68 2.28
N ALA A 403 -11.35 26.59 2.34
CA ALA A 403 -12.13 25.89 1.31
C ALA A 403 -12.01 26.59 -0.06
N ILE A 404 -12.16 27.92 -0.09
CA ILE A 404 -11.99 28.72 -1.31
C ILE A 404 -10.54 28.63 -1.81
N GLY A 405 -9.56 28.76 -0.92
CA GLY A 405 -8.14 28.68 -1.30
C GLY A 405 -7.75 27.32 -1.88
N ARG A 406 -8.27 26.21 -1.33
CA ARG A 406 -8.06 24.86 -1.90
C ARG A 406 -8.67 24.72 -3.29
N ALA A 407 -9.84 25.30 -3.54
CA ALA A 407 -10.46 25.29 -4.86
C ALA A 407 -9.65 26.13 -5.88
N GLN A 408 -9.15 27.30 -5.47
CA GLN A 408 -8.25 28.13 -6.29
C GLN A 408 -6.94 27.40 -6.61
N LEU A 409 -6.35 26.74 -5.62
CA LEU A 409 -5.14 25.93 -5.80
C LEU A 409 -5.36 24.83 -6.82
N LEU A 410 -6.46 24.08 -6.68
CA LEU A 410 -6.82 23.02 -7.62
C LEU A 410 -6.99 23.56 -9.05
N ALA A 411 -7.66 24.71 -9.21
CA ALA A 411 -7.81 25.36 -10.51
C ALA A 411 -6.46 25.76 -11.12
N LYS A 412 -5.57 26.38 -10.33
CA LYS A 412 -4.21 26.75 -10.80
C LYS A 412 -3.34 25.54 -11.11
N LEU A 413 -3.43 24.46 -10.33
CA LEU A 413 -2.72 23.21 -10.62
C LEU A 413 -3.14 22.65 -11.99
N ARG A 414 -4.44 22.57 -12.26
CA ARG A 414 -4.98 22.11 -13.54
C ARG A 414 -4.63 23.04 -14.71
N GLY A 415 -4.61 24.34 -14.46
CA GLY A 415 -4.17 25.35 -15.44
C GLY A 415 -2.65 25.39 -15.64
N LYS A 416 -1.87 24.70 -14.78
CA LYS A 416 -0.40 24.83 -14.69
C LYS A 416 0.05 26.27 -14.41
N ASP A 417 -0.80 27.04 -13.73
CA ASP A 417 -0.63 28.46 -13.37
C ASP A 417 -0.04 28.65 -11.96
N ILE A 418 0.66 27.64 -11.44
CA ILE A 418 1.35 27.69 -10.16
C ILE A 418 2.74 27.06 -10.28
N PRO A 419 3.81 27.74 -9.82
CA PRO A 419 5.14 27.14 -9.81
C PRO A 419 5.17 25.86 -8.97
N PHE A 420 5.79 24.81 -9.50
CA PHE A 420 5.85 23.51 -8.83
C PHE A 420 6.40 23.61 -7.40
N GLY A 421 7.50 24.35 -7.20
CA GLY A 421 8.09 24.53 -5.88
C GLY A 421 7.17 25.23 -4.88
N ALA A 422 6.28 26.13 -5.33
CA ALA A 422 5.30 26.78 -4.47
C ALA A 422 4.20 25.79 -4.04
N ALA A 423 3.70 24.98 -4.99
CA ALA A 423 2.74 23.92 -4.70
C ALA A 423 3.33 22.85 -3.76
N LEU A 424 4.56 22.39 -4.01
CA LEU A 424 5.26 21.44 -3.15
C LEU A 424 5.47 22.01 -1.74
N SER A 425 5.86 23.28 -1.61
CA SER A 425 6.00 23.95 -0.32
C SER A 425 4.68 24.03 0.44
N TYR A 426 3.57 24.29 -0.26
CA TYR A 426 2.23 24.25 0.34
C TYR A 426 1.91 22.85 0.86
N PHE A 427 2.06 21.81 0.03
CA PHE A 427 1.74 20.45 0.44
C PHE A 427 2.61 19.99 1.61
N HIS A 428 3.91 20.33 1.62
CA HIS A 428 4.80 20.09 2.75
C HIS A 428 4.28 20.68 4.05
N ASN A 429 3.80 21.93 4.01
CA ASN A 429 3.20 22.57 5.17
C ASN A 429 2.01 21.76 5.69
N ILE A 430 1.05 21.45 4.83
CA ILE A 430 -0.19 20.77 5.23
C ILE A 430 0.08 19.36 5.75
N VAL A 431 0.85 18.54 5.02
CA VAL A 431 1.12 17.16 5.47
C VAL A 431 1.95 17.13 6.75
N THR A 432 2.80 18.13 6.99
CA THR A 432 3.52 18.26 8.26
C THR A 432 2.57 18.54 9.41
N ARG A 433 1.58 19.43 9.23
CA ARG A 433 0.57 19.73 10.25
C ARG A 433 -0.40 18.58 10.49
N ASP A 434 -0.85 17.92 9.44
CA ASP A 434 -1.67 16.70 9.54
C ASP A 434 -0.94 15.58 10.28
N ASN A 435 0.36 15.38 9.97
CA ASN A 435 1.18 14.39 10.67
C ASN A 435 1.37 14.76 12.16
N GLN A 436 1.47 16.05 12.48
CA GLN A 436 1.52 16.48 13.88
C GLN A 436 0.22 16.15 14.62
N MET A 437 -0.95 16.46 14.04
CA MET A 437 -2.25 16.12 14.65
C MET A 437 -2.44 14.60 14.78
N ALA A 438 -1.94 13.81 13.83
CA ALA A 438 -2.02 12.36 13.85
C ALA A 438 -0.92 11.68 14.68
N ALA A 439 0.05 12.40 15.23
CA ALA A 439 1.25 11.82 15.82
C ALA A 439 0.94 10.88 17.00
N LEU A 440 0.08 11.30 17.92
CA LEU A 440 -0.33 10.49 19.08
C LEU A 440 -1.07 9.21 18.67
N ALA A 441 -1.89 9.29 17.61
CA ALA A 441 -2.60 8.14 17.05
C ALA A 441 -1.65 7.18 16.30
N SER A 442 -0.65 7.73 15.63
CA SER A 442 0.32 7.01 14.79
C SER A 442 1.42 6.31 15.59
N GLY A 443 1.71 6.80 16.80
CA GLY A 443 2.78 6.27 17.64
C GLY A 443 4.11 6.30 16.90
N GLY A 444 4.86 5.19 16.94
CA GLY A 444 6.16 5.09 16.29
C GLY A 444 6.16 5.30 14.77
N LEU A 445 5.01 5.22 14.08
CA LEU A 445 4.94 5.51 12.64
C LEU A 445 5.07 7.01 12.32
N ALA A 446 4.76 7.89 13.27
CA ALA A 446 4.78 9.35 13.06
C ALA A 446 6.17 9.90 12.70
N SER A 447 7.23 9.20 13.12
CA SER A 447 8.63 9.61 12.98
C SER A 447 9.45 8.71 12.05
N ARG A 448 8.86 7.69 11.43
CA ARG A 448 9.57 6.87 10.45
C ARG A 448 9.60 7.55 9.10
N HIS A 449 10.67 7.38 8.35
CA HIS A 449 10.84 7.98 7.02
C HIS A 449 11.25 6.90 6.03
N LEU A 450 11.14 7.20 4.74
CA LEU A 450 11.71 6.36 3.69
C LEU A 450 13.20 6.08 3.98
N PRO A 451 13.71 4.87 3.68
CA PRO A 451 15.13 4.58 3.81
C PRO A 451 15.99 5.61 3.06
N ASP A 452 17.06 6.09 3.71
CA ASP A 452 18.01 7.00 3.08
C ASP A 452 18.80 6.27 1.98
N LEU A 453 18.62 6.70 0.72
CA LEU A 453 19.28 6.13 -0.45
C LEU A 453 20.59 6.83 -0.81
N SER A 454 21.02 7.85 -0.06
CA SER A 454 22.27 8.57 -0.33
C SER A 454 23.49 7.63 -0.44
N LYS A 455 23.48 6.53 0.32
CA LYS A 455 24.52 5.49 0.33
C LYS A 455 24.54 4.59 -0.92
N LEU A 456 23.55 4.70 -1.82
CA LEU A 456 23.57 4.03 -3.12
C LEU A 456 24.35 4.81 -4.18
N ARG A 457 24.58 6.11 -3.95
CA ARG A 457 25.45 6.90 -4.83
C ARG A 457 26.85 6.28 -4.72
N SER A 458 27.34 5.70 -5.81
CA SER A 458 28.72 5.21 -5.88
C SER A 458 29.65 6.33 -5.43
N ALA A 459 30.66 6.01 -4.60
CA ALA A 459 31.83 6.88 -4.50
C ALA A 459 32.38 6.98 -5.93
N THR A 460 32.30 8.19 -6.48
CA THR A 460 32.57 8.51 -7.88
C THR A 460 34.02 8.24 -8.24
#